data_AF-A0A2V7FNL9-F1
#
_entry.id   AF-A0A2V7FNL9-F1
#
_cell.length_a   1.000
_cell.length_b   1.000
_cell.length_c   1.000
_cell.angle_alpha   90.00
_cell.angle_beta   90.00
_cell.angle_gamma   90.00
#
_symmetry.space_group_name_H-M   'P 1'
#
loop_
_entity.id
_entity.type
_entity.pdbx_description
1 polymer ?
#
loop_
_entity_poly.entity_id
_entity_poly.type
_entity_poly.pdbx_seq_one_letter_code
_entity_poly.pdbx_strand_id
1 'polypeptide(L)'
;NLPWTIDERELAAAIGIAHTSVINDFDAVGHGLALLGPRDAETLQEGEPIAHGPVALIGAGTGLGEAFLSWEGGRYRVHPSEGGHAEFAARDEVEWELHRSLQDEFGRVSRERVVSGPGLIAIYRHLAATGGVVENDAVRAEMGRQDPAAVIVRHGLNGTDPLCVAVLDRFTSLLGAPAGDLALTVLNRSACSRRPGA
;
A
#
# COMPACT_ATOMS: atom_id res chain seq x y z
N ASN A 1 -4.01 -13.91 12.01
CA ASN A 1 -5.36 -13.69 12.60
C ASN A 1 -5.44 -14.35 13.96
N LEU A 2 -5.61 -13.55 15.02
CA LEU A 2 -5.88 -14.05 16.36
C LEU A 2 -7.39 -14.27 16.49
N PRO A 3 -7.87 -15.33 17.15
CA PRO A 3 -9.29 -15.62 17.33
C PRO A 3 -9.90 -14.75 18.44
N TRP A 4 -9.58 -13.45 18.43
CA TRP A 4 -10.05 -12.51 19.44
C TRP A 4 -11.42 -11.97 19.05
N THR A 5 -12.32 -11.95 20.02
CA THR A 5 -13.54 -11.17 19.97
C THR A 5 -13.36 -10.03 20.94
N ILE A 6 -13.48 -8.80 20.45
CA ILE A 6 -13.29 -7.59 21.25
C ILE A 6 -14.64 -6.88 21.30
N ASP A 7 -15.16 -6.67 22.51
CA ASP A 7 -16.30 -5.82 22.76
C ASP A 7 -15.83 -4.48 23.34
N GLU A 8 -16.27 -3.37 22.76
CA GLU A 8 -15.86 -2.03 23.17
C GLU A 8 -16.30 -1.70 24.60
N ARG A 9 -17.45 -2.20 25.07
CA ARG A 9 -17.94 -1.90 26.42
C ARG A 9 -17.16 -2.68 27.46
N GLU A 10 -16.85 -3.94 27.17
CA GLU A 10 -15.97 -4.75 28.02
C GLU A 10 -14.58 -4.14 28.11
N LEU A 11 -14.03 -3.67 26.98
CA LEU A 11 -12.76 -2.96 26.94
C LEU A 11 -12.79 -1.68 27.78
N ALA A 12 -13.79 -0.82 27.57
CA ALA A 12 -14.01 0.42 28.32
C ALA A 12 -14.06 0.17 29.85
N ALA A 13 -14.84 -0.83 30.27
CA ALA A 13 -14.95 -1.22 31.67
C ALA A 13 -13.63 -1.75 32.23
N ALA A 14 -12.90 -2.57 31.47
CA ALA A 14 -11.65 -3.17 31.89
C ALA A 14 -10.53 -2.13 32.08
N ILE A 15 -10.47 -1.08 31.25
CA ILE A 15 -9.41 -0.06 31.32
C ILE A 15 -9.84 1.24 32.03
N GLY A 16 -11.11 1.35 32.44
CA GLY A 16 -11.63 2.50 33.18
C GLY A 16 -11.78 3.78 32.33
N ILE A 17 -11.95 3.66 31.01
CA ILE A 17 -12.16 4.79 30.09
C ILE A 17 -13.63 4.81 29.66
N ALA A 18 -14.28 5.98 29.73
CA ALA A 18 -15.72 6.10 29.47
C ALA A 18 -16.15 5.72 28.05
N HIS A 19 -15.29 5.96 27.07
CA HIS A 19 -15.55 5.68 25.65
C HIS A 19 -14.32 5.08 25.00
N THR A 20 -14.48 3.91 24.40
CA THR A 20 -13.47 3.26 23.58
C THR A 20 -14.10 2.86 22.26
N SER A 21 -13.30 2.88 21.20
CA SER A 21 -13.70 2.37 19.89
C SER A 21 -12.62 1.48 19.31
N VAL A 22 -13.03 0.40 18.66
CA VAL A 22 -12.14 -0.47 17.89
C VAL A 22 -12.30 -0.07 16.43
N ILE A 23 -11.23 0.48 15.87
CA ILE A 23 -11.20 0.98 14.50
C ILE A 23 -10.23 0.16 13.65
N ASN A 24 -10.47 0.16 12.34
CA ASN A 24 -9.53 -0.40 11.37
C ASN A 24 -8.21 0.40 11.38
N ASP A 25 -7.11 -0.21 10.97
CA ASP A 25 -5.80 0.42 10.94
C ASP A 25 -5.75 1.62 9.97
N PHE A 26 -6.36 1.52 8.79
CA PHE A 26 -6.47 2.65 7.85
C PHE A 26 -7.45 3.73 8.30
N ASP A 27 -8.41 3.40 9.16
CA ASP A 27 -9.21 4.39 9.88
C ASP A 27 -8.31 5.22 10.80
N ALA A 28 -7.46 4.55 11.60
CA ALA A 28 -6.49 5.21 12.46
C ALA A 28 -5.48 6.06 11.67
N VAL A 29 -4.95 5.56 10.54
CA VAL A 29 -4.06 6.33 9.65
C VAL A 29 -4.77 7.56 9.11
N GLY A 30 -6.04 7.43 8.67
CA GLY A 30 -6.84 8.55 8.18
C GLY A 30 -7.00 9.65 9.23
N HIS A 31 -7.27 9.28 10.48
CA HIS A 31 -7.31 10.23 11.60
C HIS A 31 -5.95 10.90 11.85
N GLY A 32 -4.85 10.16 11.69
CA GLY A 32 -3.49 10.67 11.80
C GLY A 32 -3.13 11.74 10.76
N LEU A 33 -3.74 11.72 9.57
CA LEU A 33 -3.46 12.71 8.52
C LEU A 33 -3.72 14.17 8.96
N ALA A 34 -4.68 14.38 9.86
CA ALA A 34 -4.97 15.72 10.39
C ALA A 34 -3.86 16.28 11.30
N LEU A 35 -2.96 15.40 11.78
CA LEU A 35 -1.86 15.74 12.68
C LEU A 35 -0.52 15.94 11.94
N LEU A 36 -0.44 15.57 10.66
CA LEU A 36 0.78 15.68 9.88
C LEU A 36 1.12 17.15 9.59
N GLY A 37 2.36 17.52 9.87
CA GLY A 37 2.95 18.78 9.48
C GLY A 37 3.77 18.67 8.18
N PRO A 38 4.32 19.79 7.68
CA PRO A 38 5.10 19.82 6.44
C PRO A 38 6.39 18.99 6.44
N ARG A 39 6.83 18.50 7.61
CA ARG A 39 8.01 17.63 7.76
C ARG A 39 7.67 16.15 7.79
N ASP A 40 6.39 15.82 7.90
CA ASP A 40 5.89 14.46 8.01
C ASP A 40 5.36 13.92 6.66
N ALA A 41 5.50 14.72 5.59
CA ALA A 41 5.06 14.39 4.25
C ALA A 41 6.08 14.85 3.21
N GLU A 42 6.27 14.03 2.18
CA GLU A 42 7.08 14.36 1.01
C GLU A 42 6.20 14.36 -0.24
N THR A 43 6.35 15.38 -1.06
CA THR A 43 5.60 15.53 -2.30
C THR A 43 6.26 14.71 -3.41
N LEU A 44 5.62 13.61 -3.82
CA LEU A 44 6.09 12.79 -4.95
C LEU A 44 5.72 13.41 -6.31
N GLN A 45 4.55 14.04 -6.38
CA GLN A 45 4.07 14.74 -7.57
C GLN A 45 3.32 16.00 -7.14
N GLU A 46 3.73 17.14 -7.68
CA GLU A 46 3.06 18.42 -7.45
C GLU A 46 1.69 18.45 -8.15
N GLY A 47 0.73 19.10 -7.51
CA GLY A 47 -0.62 19.27 -8.03
C GLY A 47 -1.32 20.44 -7.36
N GLU A 48 -2.58 20.68 -7.76
CA GLU A 48 -3.36 21.80 -7.21
C GLU A 48 -4.25 21.30 -6.06
N PRO A 49 -3.96 21.68 -4.80
CA PRO A 49 -4.74 21.24 -3.66
C PRO A 49 -6.11 21.91 -3.68
N ILE A 50 -7.17 21.11 -3.59
CA ILE A 50 -8.53 21.62 -3.42
C ILE A 50 -8.78 21.73 -1.92
N ALA A 51 -8.97 22.96 -1.43
CA ALA A 51 -9.36 23.18 -0.05
C ALA A 51 -10.63 22.38 0.27
N HIS A 52 -10.57 21.56 1.32
CA HIS A 52 -11.67 20.69 1.73
C HIS A 52 -12.12 19.65 0.67
N GLY A 53 -11.25 19.34 -0.30
CA GLY A 53 -11.49 18.28 -1.27
C GLY A 53 -11.31 16.88 -0.68
N PRO A 54 -11.82 15.83 -1.35
CA PRO A 54 -11.64 14.46 -0.89
C PRO A 54 -10.17 14.06 -0.88
N VAL A 55 -9.76 13.25 0.10
CA VAL A 55 -8.40 12.72 0.21
C VAL A 55 -8.42 11.22 0.01
N ALA A 56 -7.63 10.72 -0.93
CA ALA A 56 -7.38 9.30 -1.10
C ALA A 56 -6.21 8.87 -0.21
N LEU A 57 -6.35 7.74 0.49
CA LEU A 57 -5.31 7.15 1.32
C LEU A 57 -5.08 5.72 0.87
N ILE A 58 -3.83 5.40 0.52
CA ILE A 58 -3.39 4.07 0.11
C ILE A 58 -2.04 3.79 0.77
N GLY A 59 -1.82 2.55 1.20
CA GLY A 59 -0.54 2.15 1.78
C GLY A 59 -0.28 0.66 1.63
N ALA A 60 0.90 0.35 1.09
CA ALA A 60 1.37 -1.02 0.96
C ALA A 60 2.25 -1.39 2.17
N GLY A 61 1.96 -2.53 2.78
CA GLY A 61 2.71 -3.11 3.89
C GLY A 61 2.64 -4.62 3.82
N THR A 62 2.25 -5.29 4.90
CA THR A 62 1.93 -6.73 4.84
C THR A 62 0.78 -7.01 3.86
N GLY A 63 -0.19 -6.10 3.77
CA GLY A 63 -1.27 -6.07 2.79
C GLY A 63 -1.32 -4.75 2.04
N LEU A 64 -2.48 -4.43 1.46
CA LEU A 64 -2.75 -3.15 0.80
C LEU A 64 -4.02 -2.55 1.38
N GLY A 65 -3.87 -1.51 2.20
CA GLY A 65 -5.02 -0.79 2.72
C GLY A 65 -5.39 0.40 1.85
N GLU A 66 -6.69 0.67 1.78
CA GLU A 66 -7.26 1.82 1.09
C GLU A 66 -8.33 2.47 1.97
N ALA A 67 -8.36 3.79 2.00
CA ALA A 67 -9.41 4.57 2.63
C ALA A 67 -9.56 5.89 1.87
N PHE A 68 -10.64 6.62 2.17
CA PHE A 68 -10.76 8.00 1.70
C PHE A 68 -11.37 8.88 2.77
N LEU A 69 -11.16 10.18 2.65
CA LEU A 69 -11.68 11.17 3.57
C LEU A 69 -12.56 12.17 2.81
N SER A 70 -13.72 12.49 3.38
CA SER A 70 -14.61 13.56 2.90
C SER A 70 -14.62 14.72 3.89
N TRP A 71 -14.79 15.95 3.42
CA TRP A 71 -14.98 17.09 4.30
C TRP A 71 -16.45 17.23 4.69
N GLU A 72 -16.77 17.00 5.97
CA GLU A 72 -18.12 17.01 6.52
C GLU A 72 -18.14 17.79 7.84
N GLY A 73 -19.02 18.79 7.96
CA GLY A 73 -19.25 19.49 9.22
C GLY A 73 -18.01 20.17 9.82
N GLY A 74 -17.11 20.70 8.97
CA GLY A 74 -15.91 21.42 9.39
C GLY A 74 -14.72 20.52 9.77
N ARG A 75 -14.77 19.22 9.45
CA ARG A 75 -13.66 18.29 9.64
C ARG A 75 -13.63 17.24 8.53
N TYR A 76 -12.50 16.56 8.40
CA TYR A 76 -12.45 15.34 7.60
C TYR A 76 -13.08 14.17 8.34
N ARG A 77 -13.91 13.40 7.65
CA ARG A 77 -14.43 12.11 8.08
C ARG A 77 -13.72 11.01 7.30
N VAL A 78 -13.19 10.01 8.00
CA VAL A 78 -12.52 8.86 7.41
C VAL A 78 -13.56 7.81 7.01
N HIS A 79 -13.35 7.20 5.85
CA HIS A 79 -14.11 6.06 5.34
C HIS A 79 -13.11 4.92 5.06
N PRO A 80 -12.89 4.02 6.03
CA PRO A 80 -12.05 2.85 5.83
C PRO A 80 -12.67 1.91 4.79
N SER A 81 -11.84 1.17 4.05
CA SER A 81 -12.31 0.26 3.02
C SER A 81 -11.40 -0.96 2.85
N GLU A 82 -11.95 -1.98 2.19
CA GLU A 82 -11.21 -3.17 1.75
C GLU A 82 -10.77 -3.04 0.28
N GLY A 83 -10.53 -1.80 -0.18
CA GLY A 83 -10.29 -1.46 -1.59
C GLY A 83 -9.07 -2.17 -2.20
N GLY A 84 -8.04 -2.48 -1.39
CA GLY A 84 -6.88 -3.25 -1.84
C GLY A 84 -7.21 -4.70 -2.23
N HIS A 85 -8.37 -5.22 -1.82
CA HIS A 85 -8.88 -6.50 -2.28
C HIS A 85 -9.61 -6.43 -3.63
N ALA A 86 -9.77 -5.26 -4.27
CA ALA A 86 -10.31 -5.15 -5.63
C ALA A 86 -9.42 -5.86 -6.66
N GLU A 87 -9.98 -6.19 -7.84
CA GLU A 87 -9.25 -6.90 -8.90
C GLU A 87 -8.00 -6.13 -9.35
N PHE A 88 -6.93 -6.87 -9.61
CA PHE A 88 -5.74 -6.36 -10.27
C PHE A 88 -5.98 -6.26 -11.79
N ALA A 89 -5.79 -5.06 -12.35
CA ALA A 89 -5.88 -4.81 -13.78
C ALA A 89 -4.48 -4.72 -14.40
N ALA A 90 -4.03 -5.79 -15.05
CA ALA A 90 -2.74 -5.82 -15.74
C ALA A 90 -2.72 -4.88 -16.95
N ARG A 91 -1.60 -4.15 -17.14
CA ARG A 91 -1.48 -3.08 -18.15
C ARG A 91 -0.51 -3.42 -19.29
N ASP A 92 0.41 -4.35 -19.08
CA ASP A 92 1.36 -4.82 -20.08
C ASP A 92 1.55 -6.34 -20.01
N GLU A 93 2.30 -6.92 -20.94
CA GLU A 93 2.45 -8.38 -21.02
C GLU A 93 3.15 -8.96 -19.77
N VAL A 94 4.10 -8.25 -19.18
CA VAL A 94 4.78 -8.69 -17.95
C VAL A 94 3.78 -8.75 -16.79
N GLU A 95 2.92 -7.74 -16.67
CA GLU A 95 1.85 -7.73 -15.67
C GLU A 95 0.80 -8.83 -15.93
N TRP A 96 0.51 -9.15 -17.19
CA TRP A 96 -0.37 -10.26 -17.55
C TRP A 96 0.23 -11.62 -17.20
N GLU A 97 1.52 -11.84 -17.44
CA GLU A 97 2.23 -13.04 -17.03
C GLU A 97 2.25 -13.19 -15.51
N LEU A 98 2.55 -12.11 -14.78
CA LEU A 98 2.46 -12.07 -13.32
C LEU A 98 1.05 -12.37 -12.83
N HIS A 99 0.02 -11.78 -13.45
CA HIS A 99 -1.38 -12.07 -13.12
C HIS A 99 -1.68 -13.56 -13.31
N ARG A 100 -1.30 -14.17 -14.44
CA ARG A 100 -1.51 -15.61 -14.69
C ARG A 100 -0.84 -16.47 -13.62
N SER A 101 0.41 -16.18 -13.30
CA SER A 101 1.16 -16.84 -12.22
C SER A 101 0.41 -16.77 -10.88
N LEU A 102 -0.06 -15.59 -10.49
CA LEU A 102 -0.80 -15.40 -9.23
C LEU A 102 -2.20 -16.02 -9.26
N GLN A 103 -2.85 -16.05 -10.43
CA GLN A 103 -4.14 -16.67 -10.63
C GLN A 103 -4.04 -18.19 -10.50
N ASP A 104 -2.98 -18.82 -11.01
CA ASP A 104 -2.76 -20.26 -10.83
C ASP A 104 -2.59 -20.64 -9.34
N GLU A 105 -2.00 -19.74 -8.54
CA GLU A 105 -1.80 -19.97 -7.09
C GLU A 105 -3.06 -19.64 -6.25
N PHE A 106 -3.75 -18.55 -6.54
CA PHE A 106 -4.80 -18.00 -5.66
C PHE A 106 -6.20 -17.88 -6.28
N GLY A 107 -6.35 -18.26 -7.55
CA GLY A 107 -7.55 -18.10 -8.37
C GLY A 107 -7.84 -16.65 -8.75
N ARG A 108 -8.39 -15.88 -7.81
CA ARG A 108 -8.61 -14.44 -7.96
C ARG A 108 -7.27 -13.70 -7.85
N VAL A 109 -7.11 -12.50 -8.42
CA VAL A 109 -5.89 -11.71 -8.21
C VAL A 109 -6.29 -10.31 -7.79
N SER A 110 -6.15 -10.00 -6.50
CA SER A 110 -6.40 -8.65 -5.99
C SER A 110 -5.18 -7.76 -6.15
N ARG A 111 -5.39 -6.44 -6.10
CA ARG A 111 -4.31 -5.44 -6.04
C ARG A 111 -3.33 -5.74 -4.91
N GLU A 112 -3.82 -6.13 -3.73
CA GLU A 112 -2.98 -6.54 -2.60
C GLU A 112 -2.02 -7.70 -2.91
N ARG A 113 -2.45 -8.69 -3.70
CA ARG A 113 -1.59 -9.84 -4.05
C ARG A 113 -0.39 -9.44 -4.90
N VAL A 114 -0.45 -8.26 -5.51
CA VAL A 114 0.60 -7.69 -6.35
C VAL A 114 1.36 -6.58 -5.62
N VAL A 115 0.65 -5.73 -4.88
CA VAL A 115 1.17 -4.52 -4.24
C VAL A 115 1.13 -4.68 -2.72
N SER A 116 2.02 -5.53 -2.21
CA SER A 116 2.25 -5.78 -0.78
C SER A 116 3.65 -6.37 -0.58
N GLY A 117 4.05 -6.62 0.67
CA GLY A 117 5.27 -7.37 0.99
C GLY A 117 5.33 -8.74 0.29
N PRO A 118 4.29 -9.58 0.38
CA PRO A 118 4.20 -10.80 -0.45
C PRO A 118 4.21 -10.52 -1.95
N GLY A 119 3.58 -9.43 -2.40
CA GLY A 119 3.59 -8.99 -3.80
C GLY A 119 5.00 -8.71 -4.33
N LEU A 120 5.88 -8.06 -3.56
CA LEU A 120 7.30 -7.87 -3.91
C LEU A 120 8.00 -9.20 -4.19
N ILE A 121 7.73 -10.22 -3.37
CA ILE A 121 8.31 -11.56 -3.52
C ILE A 121 7.77 -12.23 -4.78
N ALA A 122 6.47 -12.07 -5.06
CA ALA A 122 5.86 -12.60 -6.28
C ALA A 122 6.46 -11.97 -7.55
N ILE A 123 6.64 -10.64 -7.56
CA ILE A 123 7.30 -9.92 -8.66
C ILE A 123 8.74 -10.42 -8.83
N TYR A 124 9.51 -10.55 -7.73
CA TYR A 124 10.86 -11.10 -7.79
C TYR A 124 10.91 -12.48 -8.43
N ARG A 125 10.08 -13.41 -7.96
CA ARG A 125 10.03 -14.78 -8.49
C ARG A 125 9.67 -14.81 -9.97
N HIS A 126 8.70 -13.98 -10.36
CA HIS A 126 8.29 -13.87 -11.75
C HIS A 126 9.43 -13.36 -12.63
N LEU A 127 10.09 -12.25 -12.25
CA LEU A 127 11.20 -11.68 -13.02
C LEU A 127 12.44 -12.59 -13.05
N ALA A 128 12.72 -13.33 -11.97
CA ALA A 128 13.78 -14.34 -11.95
C ALA A 128 13.50 -15.49 -12.94
N ALA A 129 12.23 -15.91 -13.04
CA ALA A 129 11.82 -17.02 -13.90
C ALA A 129 11.79 -16.67 -15.39
N THR A 130 11.52 -15.41 -15.76
CA THR A 130 11.51 -14.98 -17.17
C THR A 130 12.92 -14.86 -17.78
N GLY A 131 13.97 -14.84 -16.95
CA GLY A 131 15.37 -14.84 -17.39
C GLY A 131 15.87 -13.52 -17.96
N GLY A 132 15.08 -12.44 -17.87
CA GLY A 132 15.47 -11.11 -18.33
C GLY A 132 16.58 -10.47 -17.50
N VAL A 133 16.74 -10.90 -16.25
CA VAL A 133 17.85 -10.51 -15.35
C VAL A 133 18.37 -11.76 -14.67
N VAL A 134 19.69 -11.96 -14.67
CA VAL A 134 20.32 -13.10 -14.00
C VAL A 134 20.17 -12.94 -12.49
N GLU A 135 19.63 -13.97 -11.86
CA GLU A 135 19.48 -14.01 -10.42
C GLU A 135 20.80 -14.28 -9.70
N ASN A 136 21.02 -13.57 -8.59
CA ASN A 136 22.21 -13.71 -7.78
C ASN A 136 22.02 -14.76 -6.68
N ASP A 137 22.77 -15.85 -6.75
CA ASP A 137 22.73 -16.95 -5.77
C ASP A 137 22.98 -16.49 -4.32
N ALA A 138 23.83 -15.49 -4.10
CA ALA A 138 24.11 -14.99 -2.77
C ALA A 138 22.90 -14.26 -2.17
N VAL A 139 22.21 -13.44 -2.99
CA VAL A 139 20.98 -12.75 -2.61
C VAL A 139 19.85 -13.75 -2.38
N ARG A 140 19.71 -14.74 -3.26
CA ARG A 140 18.77 -15.86 -3.08
C ARG A 140 18.99 -16.60 -1.76
N ALA A 141 20.24 -16.96 -1.46
CA ALA A 141 20.61 -17.63 -0.23
C ALA A 141 20.38 -16.76 1.02
N GLU A 142 20.46 -15.44 0.89
CA GLU A 142 20.11 -14.52 1.97
C GLU A 142 18.61 -14.41 2.21
N MET A 143 17.80 -14.33 1.17
CA MET A 143 16.34 -14.40 1.30
C MET A 143 15.86 -15.71 1.94
N GLY A 144 16.62 -16.82 1.81
CA GLY A 144 16.33 -18.06 2.52
C GLY A 144 16.59 -18.01 4.04
N ARG A 145 17.29 -16.98 4.53
CA ARG A 145 17.72 -16.84 5.94
C ARG A 145 17.13 -15.62 6.65
N GLN A 146 16.58 -14.66 5.90
CA GLN A 146 16.01 -13.40 6.40
C GLN A 146 14.63 -13.17 5.78
N ASP A 147 13.93 -12.11 6.18
CA ASP A 147 12.71 -11.69 5.50
C ASP A 147 13.00 -11.35 4.02
N PRO A 148 12.44 -12.08 3.05
CA PRO A 148 12.75 -11.88 1.65
C PRO A 148 12.39 -10.47 1.15
N ALA A 149 11.27 -9.91 1.61
CA ALA A 149 10.85 -8.57 1.20
C ALA A 149 11.86 -7.50 1.65
N ALA A 150 12.32 -7.57 2.91
CA ALA A 150 13.36 -6.68 3.41
C ALA A 150 14.69 -6.82 2.64
N VAL A 151 15.10 -8.04 2.29
CA VAL A 151 16.31 -8.30 1.50
C VAL A 151 16.18 -7.67 0.10
N ILE A 152 15.07 -7.91 -0.59
CA ILE A 152 14.79 -7.32 -1.91
C ILE A 152 14.86 -5.80 -1.87
N VAL A 153 14.14 -5.18 -0.91
CA VAL A 153 14.11 -3.71 -0.77
C VAL A 153 15.50 -3.17 -0.48
N ARG A 154 16.25 -3.77 0.44
CA ARG A 154 17.59 -3.30 0.79
C ARG A 154 18.54 -3.37 -0.40
N HIS A 155 18.56 -4.49 -1.15
CA HIS A 155 19.45 -4.61 -2.30
C HIS A 155 19.04 -3.69 -3.45
N GLY A 156 17.74 -3.55 -3.70
CA GLY A 156 17.20 -2.65 -4.72
C GLY A 156 17.50 -1.18 -4.42
N LEU A 157 17.23 -0.70 -3.21
CA LEU A 157 17.51 0.70 -2.82
C LEU A 157 19.01 1.02 -2.85
N ASN A 158 19.87 0.07 -2.49
CA ASN A 158 21.32 0.26 -2.54
C ASN A 158 21.93 0.05 -3.94
N GLY A 159 21.13 -0.39 -4.92
CA GLY A 159 21.62 -0.69 -6.28
C GLY A 159 22.62 -1.85 -6.33
N THR A 160 22.58 -2.75 -5.36
CA THR A 160 23.58 -3.85 -5.21
C THR A 160 23.18 -5.15 -5.89
N ASP A 161 21.92 -5.26 -6.33
CA ASP A 161 21.42 -6.39 -7.12
C ASP A 161 20.48 -5.91 -8.23
N PRO A 162 20.79 -6.16 -9.53
CA PRO A 162 19.98 -5.67 -10.64
C PRO A 162 18.55 -6.21 -10.68
N LEU A 163 18.32 -7.46 -10.22
CA LEU A 163 16.99 -8.04 -10.19
C LEU A 163 16.15 -7.37 -9.09
N CYS A 164 16.72 -7.15 -7.91
CA CYS A 164 16.04 -6.39 -6.85
C CYS A 164 15.72 -4.96 -7.28
N VAL A 165 16.60 -4.28 -8.04
CA VAL A 165 16.30 -2.95 -8.61
C VAL A 165 15.10 -3.03 -9.55
N ALA A 166 15.10 -3.98 -10.49
CA ALA A 166 14.00 -4.17 -11.43
C ALA A 166 12.66 -4.49 -10.73
N VAL A 167 12.72 -5.21 -9.60
CA VAL A 167 11.54 -5.46 -8.75
C VAL A 167 10.99 -4.18 -8.15
N LEU A 168 11.84 -3.28 -7.62
CA LEU A 168 11.37 -2.01 -7.06
C LEU A 168 10.80 -1.08 -8.13
N ASP A 169 11.42 -1.02 -9.31
CA ASP A 169 10.90 -0.27 -10.44
C ASP A 169 9.51 -0.78 -10.87
N ARG A 170 9.36 -2.11 -10.93
CA ARG A 170 8.07 -2.72 -11.27
C ARG A 170 7.03 -2.49 -10.17
N PHE A 171 7.40 -2.66 -8.90
CA PHE A 171 6.52 -2.46 -7.77
C PHE A 171 6.01 -1.01 -7.68
N THR A 172 6.88 -0.01 -7.86
CA THR A 172 6.48 1.40 -7.84
C THR A 172 5.53 1.74 -8.99
N SER A 173 5.78 1.22 -10.19
CA SER A 173 4.84 1.32 -11.32
C SER A 173 3.48 0.68 -11.02
N LEU A 174 3.50 -0.50 -10.39
CA LEU A 174 2.29 -1.24 -10.01
C LEU A 174 1.49 -0.55 -8.89
N LEU A 175 2.15 0.09 -7.93
CA LEU A 175 1.51 0.88 -6.87
C LEU A 175 0.87 2.18 -7.41
N GLY A 176 1.46 2.77 -8.46
CA GLY A 176 0.92 3.98 -9.08
C GLY A 176 -0.47 3.80 -9.69
N ALA A 177 -0.77 2.60 -10.22
CA ALA A 177 -2.09 2.29 -10.80
C ALA A 177 -3.25 2.37 -9.79
N PRO A 178 -3.29 1.58 -8.70
CA PRO A 178 -4.37 1.65 -7.72
C PRO A 178 -4.43 3.00 -7.01
N ALA A 179 -3.29 3.68 -6.81
CA ALA A 179 -3.28 5.05 -6.29
C ALA A 179 -4.02 6.03 -7.23
N GLY A 180 -3.77 5.94 -8.54
CA GLY A 180 -4.47 6.73 -9.56
C GLY A 180 -5.95 6.36 -9.67
N ASP A 181 -6.28 5.07 -9.69
CA ASP A 181 -7.66 4.58 -9.72
C ASP A 181 -8.46 5.07 -8.50
N LEU A 182 -7.86 5.02 -7.30
CA LEU A 182 -8.49 5.50 -6.08
C LEU A 182 -8.72 7.01 -6.15
N ALA A 183 -7.73 7.78 -6.62
CA ALA A 183 -7.87 9.22 -6.83
C ALA A 183 -9.02 9.55 -7.80
N LEU A 184 -9.14 8.81 -8.91
CA LEU A 184 -10.26 8.96 -9.85
C LEU A 184 -11.60 8.57 -9.23
N THR A 185 -11.64 7.48 -8.48
CA THR A 185 -12.85 6.95 -7.82
C THR A 185 -13.46 7.98 -6.86
N VAL A 186 -12.61 8.68 -6.11
CA VAL A 186 -13.06 9.68 -5.13
C VAL A 186 -13.05 11.11 -5.68
N LEU A 187 -12.73 11.30 -6.96
CA LEU A 187 -12.55 12.60 -7.61
C LEU A 187 -11.56 13.51 -6.88
N ASN A 188 -10.51 12.93 -6.29
CA ASN A 188 -9.39 13.67 -5.76
C ASN A 188 -8.58 14.23 -6.93
N ARG A 189 -8.60 15.55 -7.11
CA ARG A 189 -7.83 16.25 -8.16
C ARG A 189 -6.49 16.78 -7.67
N SER A 190 -6.15 16.52 -6.41
CA SER A 190 -4.97 17.08 -5.76
C SER A 190 -3.88 16.03 -5.69
N ALA A 191 -2.77 16.26 -6.40
CA ALA A 191 -1.52 15.64 -6.02
C ALA A 191 -1.02 16.31 -4.73
N CYS A 192 -0.24 15.59 -3.92
CA CYS A 192 0.14 15.99 -2.57
C CYS A 192 1.00 17.27 -2.61
N SER A 193 0.40 18.45 -2.59
CA SER A 193 1.14 19.72 -2.47
C SER A 193 1.19 20.15 -1.00
N ARG A 194 2.27 20.81 -0.62
CA ARG A 194 2.36 21.54 0.64
C ARG A 194 1.15 22.46 0.77
N ARG A 195 0.47 22.44 1.93
CA ARG A 195 -0.56 23.44 2.25
C ARG A 195 0.04 24.84 2.10
N PRO A 196 -0.54 25.73 1.28
CA PRO A 196 -0.24 27.15 1.37
C PRO A 196 -0.92 27.70 2.63
N GLY A 197 -0.15 28.18 3.61
CA GLY A 197 -0.66 28.99 4.72
C GLY A 197 -0.91 28.29 6.05
N ALA A 198 0.10 27.60 6.59
CA ALA A 198 0.29 27.50 8.03
C ALA A 198 1.48 28.38 8.43
#